data_AF-A0A7V7CUD8-F1
#
_entry.id   AF-A0A7V7CUD8-F1
#
_cell.length_a   1.000
_cell.length_b   1.000
_cell.length_c   1.000
_cell.angle_alpha   90.00
_cell.angle_beta   90.00
_cell.angle_gamma   90.00
#
_symmetry.space_group_name_H-M   'P 1'
#
loop_
_entity.id
_entity.type
_entity.pdbx_description
1 polymer ?
#
loop_
_entity_poly.entity_id
_entity_poly.type
_entity_poly.pdbx_seq_one_letter_code
_entity_poly.pdbx_strand_id
1 'polypeptide(L)' 'MIGMVLVTHGRLADELVAALEHVVGPQPNVATVCIGPDDDMEQRRSDILQSTSKVDDGAGVVLLTDMFGGTPS' A
#
# COMPACT_ATOMS: atom_id res chain seq x y z
N MET A 1 -15.19 4.86 -4.16
CA MET A 1 -14.81 4.10 -2.97
C MET A 1 -13.47 4.66 -2.53
N ILE A 2 -13.26 4.90 -1.24
CA ILE A 2 -11.94 5.39 -0.81
C ILE A 2 -10.88 4.35 -1.18
N GLY A 3 -9.92 4.72 -2.01
CA GLY A 3 -8.82 3.84 -2.40
C GLY A 3 -7.88 3.59 -1.23
N MET A 4 -7.21 2.44 -1.22
CA MET A 4 -6.32 2.04 -0.13
C MET A 4 -4.95 1.69 -0.67
N VAL A 5 -3.90 2.27 -0.08
CA VAL A 5 -2.52 1.90 -0.33
C VAL A 5 -1.86 1.49 0.98
N LEU A 6 -1.48 0.22 1.11
CA LEU A 6 -0.73 -0.27 2.25
C LEU A 6 0.76 -0.19 1.93
N VAL A 7 1.52 0.53 2.76
CA VAL A 7 2.97 0.70 2.62
C VAL A 7 3.66 0.14 3.85
N THR A 8 4.39 -0.95 3.71
CA THR A 8 5.00 -1.65 4.86
C THR A 8 6.38 -2.18 4.52
N HIS A 9 7.20 -2.45 5.54
CA HIS A 9 8.42 -3.22 5.36
C HIS A 9 8.14 -4.71 5.09
N GLY A 10 9.05 -5.35 4.37
CA GLY A 10 8.93 -6.77 4.04
C GLY A 10 7.64 -7.05 3.26
N ARG A 11 6.98 -8.17 3.53
CA ARG A 11 5.76 -8.60 2.82
C ARG A 11 4.46 -8.33 3.59
N LEU A 12 4.50 -7.53 4.66
CA LEU A 12 3.37 -7.37 5.57
C LEU A 12 2.11 -6.87 4.86
N ALA A 13 2.22 -5.86 3.98
CA ALA A 13 1.11 -5.32 3.20
C ALA A 13 0.42 -6.41 2.37
N ASP A 14 1.20 -7.21 1.65
CA ASP A 14 0.67 -8.30 0.82
C ASP A 14 -0.06 -9.35 1.66
N GLU A 15 0.52 -9.73 2.81
CA GLU A 15 -0.09 -10.73 3.69
C GLU A 15 -1.35 -10.20 4.39
N LEU A 16 -1.41 -8.90 4.70
CA LEU A 16 -2.63 -8.26 5.21
C LEU A 16 -3.74 -8.24 4.17
N VAL A 17 -3.43 -7.91 2.91
CA VAL A 17 -4.42 -7.96 1.81
C VAL A 17 -4.85 -9.40 1.55
N ALA A 18 -3.93 -10.36 1.55
CA ALA A 18 -4.27 -11.78 1.39
C ALA A 18 -5.22 -12.27 2.51
N ALA A 19 -4.98 -11.86 3.76
CA ALA A 19 -5.85 -12.18 4.88
C ALA A 19 -7.23 -11.50 4.76
N LEU A 20 -7.27 -10.23 4.34
CA LEU A 20 -8.52 -9.51 4.07
C LEU A 20 -9.34 -10.23 2.99
N GLU A 21 -8.73 -10.51 1.84
CA GLU A 21 -9.40 -11.15 0.72
C GLU A 21 -9.80 -12.60 1.01
N HIS A 22 -9.08 -13.30 1.88
CA HIS A 22 -9.49 -14.60 2.38
C HIS A 22 -10.82 -14.55 3.15
N VAL A 23 -11.06 -13.47 3.91
CA VAL A 23 -12.26 -13.33 4.75
C VAL A 23 -13.43 -12.74 4.00
N VAL A 24 -13.20 -11.68 3.20
CA VAL A 24 -14.29 -10.90 2.56
C VAL A 24 -14.31 -10.98 1.03
N GLY A 25 -13.40 -11.75 0.43
CA GLY A 25 -13.24 -11.85 -1.03
C GLY A 25 -12.40 -10.73 -1.64
N PRO A 26 -12.13 -10.79 -2.96
CA PRO A 26 -11.28 -9.83 -3.65
C PRO A 26 -11.73 -8.38 -3.46
N GLN A 27 -10.78 -7.48 -3.20
CA GLN A 27 -11.09 -6.08 -2.93
C GLN A 27 -10.66 -5.17 -4.09
N PRO A 28 -11.59 -4.37 -4.68
CA PRO A 28 -11.21 -3.36 -5.65
C PRO A 28 -10.50 -2.19 -4.95
N ASN A 29 -9.73 -1.42 -5.70
CA ASN A 29 -9.09 -0.18 -5.24
C ASN A 29 -8.18 -0.36 -4.00
N VAL A 30 -7.53 -1.52 -3.89
CA VAL A 30 -6.49 -1.80 -2.90
C VAL A 30 -5.16 -2.05 -3.62
N ALA A 31 -4.09 -1.43 -3.14
CA ALA A 31 -2.73 -1.65 -3.61
C ALA A 31 -1.77 -1.79 -2.42
N THR A 32 -0.65 -2.48 -2.66
CA THR A 32 0.41 -2.70 -1.69
C THR A 32 1.74 -2.18 -2.22
N VAL A 33 2.55 -1.62 -1.33
CA VAL A 33 3.95 -1.27 -1.58
C VAL A 33 4.78 -1.85 -0.45
N CYS A 34 5.62 -2.81 -0.81
CA CYS A 34 6.51 -3.53 0.09
C CYS A 34 7.92 -2.94 0.01
N ILE A 35 8.48 -2.51 1.14
CA ILE A 35 9.81 -1.91 1.23
C ILE A 35 10.79 -2.91 1.81
N GLY A 36 11.79 -3.28 1.02
CA GLY A 36 12.93 -4.11 1.40
C GLY A 36 14.08 -3.30 2.00
N PRO A 37 15.08 -3.98 2.60
CA PRO A 37 16.22 -3.33 3.26
C PRO A 37 17.17 -2.60 2.30
N ASP A 38 17.25 -3.05 1.04
CA ASP A 38 18.17 -2.53 0.02
C ASP A 38 17.45 -1.70 -1.06
N ASP A 39 16.18 -1.34 -0.82
CA ASP A 39 15.38 -0.61 -1.79
C ASP A 39 15.76 0.87 -1.88
N ASP A 40 15.67 1.41 -3.09
CA ASP A 40 15.78 2.84 -3.34
C ASP A 40 14.50 3.56 -2.90
N MET A 41 14.64 4.48 -1.96
CA MET A 41 13.52 5.20 -1.38
C MET A 41 12.81 6.16 -2.34
N GLU A 42 13.53 6.77 -3.29
CA GLU A 42 12.92 7.62 -4.31
C GLU A 42 12.10 6.77 -5.29
N GLN A 43 12.60 5.58 -5.64
CA GLN A 43 11.83 4.64 -6.43
C GLN A 43 10.56 4.20 -5.69
N ARG A 44 10.67 3.85 -4.40
CA ARG A 44 9.51 3.46 -3.59
C ARG A 44 8.50 4.58 -3.43
N ARG A 45 8.97 5.82 -3.29
CA ARG A 45 8.10 7.00 -3.31
C ARG A 45 7.33 7.11 -4.63
N SER A 46 7.99 6.86 -5.76
CA SER A 46 7.34 6.82 -7.07
C SER A 46 6.28 5.72 -7.15
N ASP A 47 6.59 4.52 -6.64
CA ASP A 47 5.66 3.38 -6.60
C ASP A 47 4.41 3.69 -5.75
N ILE A 48 4.57 4.38 -4.62
CA ILE A 48 3.47 4.84 -3.76
C ILE A 48 2.58 5.83 -4.51
N LEU A 49 3.16 6.82 -5.18
CA LEU A 49 2.40 7.81 -5.95
C LEU A 49 1.63 7.15 -7.10
N GLN A 50 2.28 6.24 -7.82
CA GLN A 50 1.64 5.50 -8.91
C GLN A 50 0.49 4.62 -8.38
N SER A 51 0.69 3.94 -7.25
CA SER A 51 -0.33 3.11 -6.62
C SER A 51 -1.51 3.94 -6.15
N THR A 52 -1.25 5.11 -5.56
CA THR A 52 -2.28 6.09 -5.16
C THR A 52 -3.12 6.49 -6.37
N SER A 53 -2.50 6.87 -7.49
CA SER A 53 -3.24 7.22 -8.70
C SER A 53 -4.03 6.06 -9.32
N LYS A 54 -3.57 4.81 -9.14
CA LYS A 54 -4.29 3.63 -9.66
C LYS A 54 -5.55 3.30 -8.86
N VAL A 55 -5.55 3.54 -7.55
CA VAL A 55 -6.67 3.21 -6.66
C VAL A 55 -7.64 4.37 -6.44
N ASP A 56 -7.29 5.59 -6.88
CA ASP A 56 -8.16 6.75 -6.77
C ASP A 56 -9.27 6.72 -7.83
N ASP A 57 -10.52 6.56 -7.37
CA ASP A 57 -11.71 6.63 -8.21
C ASP A 57 -12.49 7.95 -8.07
N GLY A 58 -11.86 8.97 -7.47
CA GLY A 58 -12.43 10.30 -7.23
C GLY A 58 -13.00 10.49 -5.83
N ALA A 59 -13.05 9.44 -5.00
CA ALA A 59 -13.41 9.53 -3.59
C ALA A 59 -12.21 9.76 -2.64
N GLY A 60 -11.00 9.88 -3.20
CA GLY A 60 -9.76 10.04 -2.44
C GLY A 60 -9.13 8.70 -2.02
N VAL A 61 -7.94 8.80 -1.42
CA VAL A 61 -7.11 7.64 -1.05
C VAL A 61 -6.63 7.74 0.39
N VAL A 62 -6.62 6.61 1.09
CA VAL A 62 -6.01 6.45 2.42
C VAL A 62 -4.72 5.64 2.29
N LEU A 63 -3.62 6.22 2.80
CA LEU A 63 -2.38 5.49 3.02
C LEU A 63 -2.39 4.84 4.40
N LEU A 64 -2.00 3.57 4.45
CA LEU A 64 -1.83 2.80 5.68
C LEU A 64 -0.36 2.37 5.79
N THR A 65 0.30 2.71 6.89
CA THR A 65 1.69 2.32 7.14
C THR A 65 1.80 1.41 8.36
N ASP A 66 2.84 0.57 8.38
CA ASP A 66 3.13 -0.32 9.51
C ASP A 66 3.66 0.44 10.73
N MET A 67 4.55 1.40 10.51
CA MET A 67 5.22 2.17 11.54
C MET A 67 5.29 3.66 11.18
N PHE A 68 5.12 4.50 12.19
CA PHE A 68 5.29 5.94 12.08
C PHE A 68 6.78 6.33 12.24
N GLY A 69 7.30 7.18 11.36
CA GLY A 69 8.67 7.72 11.44
C GLY A 69 9.75 6.83 10.80
N GLY A 70 9.36 5.82 10.02
CA GLY A 70 10.28 5.08 9.15
C GLY A 70 10.37 5.72 7.76
N THR A 71 11.26 5.21 6.93
CA THR A 71 11.34 5.53 5.50
C THR A 71 10.01 5.45 4.71
N PRO A 72 8.98 4.67 5.12
CA PRO A 72 7.65 4.66 4.48
C PRO A 72 6.67 5.78 4.88
N SER A 73 6.97 6.61 5.89
CA SER A 73 6.02 7.59 6.48
C SER A 73 6.19 9.02 5.99
#